data_AF-A0AAV7WJN6-F1
#
_entry.id   AF-A0AAV7WJN6-F1
#
_cell.length_a   1.000
_cell.length_b   1.000
_cell.length_c   1.000
_cell.angle_alpha   90.00
_cell.angle_beta   90.00
_cell.angle_gamma   90.00
#
_symmetry.space_group_name_H-M   'P 1'
#
loop_
_entity.id
_entity.type
_entity.pdbx_description
1 polymer ?
#
loop_
_entity_poly.entity_id
_entity_poly.type
_entity_poly.pdbx_seq_one_letter_code
_entity_poly.pdbx_strand_id
1 'polypeptide(L)'
;MDRTPFRFCPTYHAKYPYTDQHRVCNLCLSPEHREDTREACKAFRSKKTLRDRRTRRLPMASKSTQHLDVEEEEMTISRVWNRMTPTETGHRRRTKRDAPPPDKESRKFDAAGKRVASQAANQWRIANSQALLAHYDRAHWDEMQDIIQHLPKEHKKRAQQVVEEGQAISNNQIRSALDSADTAARTVNTAVTIRRHAWLQSSGFKPEIQQAVLKMPFNHQQQLFGPEVDTAIEKMKEDTDTAKAMVALYSSQYRGTFRKPQFRGGFRQQPSEPSTSQTKPTYQSQYQRGGFRGSYRGQYPRARGKFQPAKQTPSNKQ
;
A
#
# COMPACT_ATOMS: atom_id res chain seq x y z
N MET A 1 18.02 -33.07 28.03
CA MET A 1 17.69 -32.56 26.69
C MET A 1 18.99 -32.19 26.00
N ASP A 2 19.52 -33.10 25.20
CA ASP A 2 20.80 -32.90 24.52
C ASP A 2 20.66 -31.85 23.42
N ARG A 3 21.40 -30.75 23.57
CA ARG A 3 21.52 -29.74 22.53
C ARG A 3 22.48 -30.27 21.47
N THR A 4 21.96 -30.91 20.44
CA THR A 4 22.78 -31.31 19.30
C THR A 4 23.40 -30.06 18.65
N PRO A 5 24.72 -30.05 18.40
CA PRO A 5 25.37 -28.92 17.74
C PRO A 5 24.83 -28.76 16.32
N PHE A 6 24.64 -27.51 15.89
CA PHE A 6 24.26 -27.16 14.51
C PHE A 6 25.48 -26.58 13.79
N ARG A 7 25.67 -26.94 12.51
CA ARG A 7 26.62 -26.28 11.61
C ARG A 7 25.91 -25.21 10.79
N PHE A 8 26.67 -24.25 10.30
CA PHE A 8 26.18 -23.20 9.40
C PHE A 8 26.76 -23.40 8.00
N CYS A 9 25.91 -23.26 6.99
CA CYS A 9 26.35 -23.23 5.61
C CYS A 9 27.02 -21.88 5.31
N PRO A 10 28.24 -21.85 4.76
CA PRO A 10 28.92 -20.59 4.44
C PRO A 10 28.23 -19.81 3.31
N THR A 11 27.56 -20.49 2.38
CA THR A 11 26.92 -19.85 1.22
C THR A 11 25.56 -19.25 1.54
N TYR A 12 24.75 -19.94 2.36
CA TYR A 12 23.35 -19.56 2.60
C TYR A 12 23.04 -19.22 4.06
N HIS A 13 24.03 -19.30 4.95
CA HIS A 13 23.89 -19.09 6.40
C HIS A 13 22.77 -19.91 7.07
N ALA A 14 22.35 -21.02 6.43
CA ALA A 14 21.33 -21.92 6.96
C ALA A 14 21.94 -22.88 8.01
N LYS A 15 21.20 -23.12 9.10
CA LYS A 15 21.56 -24.10 10.13
C LYS A 15 21.18 -25.51 9.70
N TYR A 16 22.05 -26.47 9.94
CA TYR A 16 21.76 -27.90 9.76
C TYR A 16 22.42 -28.74 10.87
N PRO A 17 21.81 -29.87 11.28
CA PRO A 17 22.30 -30.66 12.41
C PRO A 17 23.63 -31.36 12.10
N TYR A 18 24.50 -31.50 13.10
CA TYR A 18 25.83 -32.14 12.94
C TYR A 18 25.76 -33.63 12.59
N THR A 19 24.64 -34.28 12.89
CA THR A 19 24.37 -35.69 12.54
C THR A 19 24.15 -35.89 11.05
N ASP A 20 23.97 -34.80 10.30
CA ASP A 20 23.88 -34.85 8.85
C ASP A 20 25.29 -35.09 8.26
N GLN A 21 25.48 -36.21 7.56
CA GLN A 21 26.77 -36.54 6.94
C GLN A 21 27.11 -35.62 5.75
N HIS A 22 26.21 -34.72 5.37
CA HIS A 22 26.45 -33.75 4.32
C HIS A 22 27.37 -32.61 4.79
N ARG A 23 28.42 -32.34 4.02
CA ARG A 23 29.34 -31.20 4.25
C ARG A 23 28.73 -29.85 3.86
N VAL A 24 27.62 -29.85 3.14
CA VAL A 24 26.93 -28.67 2.60
C VAL A 24 25.45 -28.72 2.97
N CYS A 25 24.77 -27.58 3.07
CA CYS A 25 23.33 -27.59 3.34
C CYS A 25 22.54 -28.11 2.14
N ASN A 26 21.29 -28.50 2.38
CA ASN A 26 20.41 -29.02 1.34
C ASN A 26 20.07 -28.03 0.20
N LEU A 27 20.43 -26.75 0.32
CA LEU A 27 20.32 -25.79 -0.78
C LEU A 27 21.53 -25.84 -1.73
N CYS A 28 22.69 -26.27 -1.23
CA CYS A 28 23.91 -26.49 -2.00
C CYS A 28 23.97 -27.88 -2.64
N LEU A 29 23.12 -28.81 -2.23
CA LEU A 29 23.05 -30.13 -2.87
C LEU A 29 22.51 -29.94 -4.30
N SER A 30 23.33 -30.31 -5.27
CA SER A 30 23.03 -30.26 -6.72
C SER A 30 21.67 -30.92 -7.03
N PRO A 31 20.94 -30.47 -8.07
CA PRO A 31 19.68 -31.08 -8.53
C PRO A 31 19.74 -32.60 -8.78
N GLU A 32 20.93 -33.17 -8.95
CA GLU A 32 21.14 -34.62 -9.10
C GLU A 32 20.99 -35.43 -7.80
N HIS A 33 20.93 -34.76 -6.64
CA HIS A 33 20.74 -35.44 -5.36
C HIS A 33 19.29 -35.89 -5.18
N ARG A 34 19.01 -37.16 -5.49
CA ARG A 34 17.73 -37.82 -5.17
C ARG A 34 17.61 -38.05 -3.67
N GLU A 35 16.80 -37.21 -3.03
CA GLU A 35 16.49 -37.23 -1.58
C GLU A 35 15.92 -38.57 -1.08
N ASP A 36 15.48 -39.43 -1.99
CA ASP A 36 14.81 -40.70 -1.71
C ASP A 36 15.77 -41.81 -1.24
N THR A 37 17.08 -41.63 -1.48
CA THR A 37 18.09 -42.68 -1.29
C THR A 37 18.70 -42.72 0.11
N ARG A 38 18.49 -41.70 0.96
CA ARG A 38 19.09 -41.62 2.29
C ARG A 38 18.04 -41.36 3.37
N GLU A 39 17.98 -42.24 4.37
CA GLU A 39 17.03 -42.11 5.49
C GLU A 39 17.20 -40.80 6.28
N ALA A 40 18.42 -40.26 6.33
CA ALA A 40 18.71 -38.96 6.94
C ALA A 40 17.95 -37.78 6.29
N CYS A 41 17.65 -37.87 4.98
CA CYS A 41 16.92 -36.83 4.26
C CYS A 41 15.41 -36.85 4.56
N LYS A 42 14.85 -37.99 5.01
CA LYS A 42 13.42 -38.12 5.36
C LYS A 42 13.03 -37.24 6.56
N ALA A 43 13.97 -36.92 7.45
CA ALA A 43 13.75 -36.06 8.61
C ALA A 43 13.39 -34.60 8.25
N PHE A 44 13.71 -34.15 7.03
CA PHE A 44 13.42 -32.78 6.56
C PHE A 44 12.03 -32.59 5.93
N ARG A 45 11.19 -33.64 5.87
CA ARG A 45 9.82 -33.64 5.33
C ARG A 45 8.78 -32.87 6.17
N SER A 46 9.18 -31.94 7.03
CA SER A 46 8.19 -31.04 7.61
C SER A 46 7.55 -30.23 6.47
N LYS A 47 6.21 -30.23 6.37
CA LYS A 47 5.49 -29.51 5.29
C LYS A 47 5.86 -28.02 5.23
N LYS A 48 6.38 -27.47 6.33
CA LYS A 48 6.82 -26.07 6.46
C LYS A 48 8.12 -25.79 5.69
N THR A 49 9.10 -26.70 5.73
CA THR A 49 10.39 -26.55 5.02
C THR A 49 10.27 -26.72 3.51
N LEU A 50 9.31 -27.52 3.03
CA LEU A 50 9.03 -27.67 1.60
C LEU A 50 8.40 -26.40 0.98
N ARG A 51 7.57 -25.66 1.73
CA ARG A 51 6.95 -24.40 1.27
C ARG A 51 7.98 -23.30 1.08
N ASP A 52 8.92 -23.16 2.02
CA ASP A 52 10.03 -22.20 1.94
C ASP A 52 11.04 -22.51 0.82
N ARG A 53 11.13 -23.78 0.39
CA ARG A 53 11.95 -24.18 -0.76
C ARG A 53 11.31 -23.82 -2.09
N ARG A 54 9.99 -24.00 -2.23
CA ARG A 54 9.27 -23.65 -3.48
C ARG A 54 9.32 -22.16 -3.77
N THR A 55 9.29 -21.31 -2.74
CA THR A 55 9.41 -19.86 -2.89
C THR A 55 10.84 -19.40 -3.18
N ARG A 56 11.87 -20.22 -2.90
CA ARG A 56 13.28 -19.91 -3.19
C ARG A 56 13.84 -20.58 -4.45
N ARG A 57 13.13 -21.55 -5.05
CA ARG A 57 13.52 -22.28 -6.27
C ARG A 57 12.71 -21.81 -7.51
N LEU A 58 12.56 -20.50 -7.70
CA LEU A 58 12.28 -20.01 -9.06
C LEU A 58 13.56 -20.18 -9.90
N PRO A 59 13.44 -20.53 -11.20
CA PRO A 59 14.54 -21.08 -11.96
C PRO A 59 15.59 -20.02 -12.26
N MET A 60 16.82 -20.27 -11.83
CA MET A 60 18.03 -19.72 -12.47
C MET A 60 18.14 -20.39 -13.85
N ALA A 61 17.40 -19.88 -14.83
CA ALA A 61 17.61 -20.22 -16.23
C ALA A 61 18.89 -19.52 -16.73
N SER A 62 19.52 -20.18 -17.71
CA SER A 62 20.83 -19.92 -18.29
C SER A 62 21.22 -18.46 -18.47
N LYS A 63 22.46 -18.18 -18.07
CA LYS A 63 23.25 -16.96 -18.27
C LYS A 63 23.13 -16.40 -19.70
N SER A 64 22.46 -15.26 -19.85
CA SER A 64 22.83 -14.20 -20.79
C SER A 64 23.02 -12.92 -19.96
N THR A 65 24.28 -12.59 -19.73
CA THR A 65 24.74 -11.67 -18.68
C THR A 65 24.94 -10.28 -19.26
N GLN A 66 23.86 -9.51 -19.47
CA GLN A 66 23.91 -8.04 -19.60
C GLN A 66 22.69 -7.29 -19.02
N HIS A 67 21.79 -7.95 -18.29
CA HIS A 67 20.48 -7.38 -17.88
C HIS A 67 20.31 -7.20 -16.35
N LEU A 68 21.40 -6.94 -15.60
CA LEU A 68 21.40 -6.97 -14.13
C LEU A 68 21.04 -5.63 -13.44
N ASP A 69 21.03 -4.50 -14.15
CA ASP A 69 20.78 -3.20 -13.51
C ASP A 69 19.29 -2.99 -13.17
N VAL A 70 18.37 -3.61 -13.93
CA VAL A 70 16.92 -3.52 -13.69
C VAL A 70 16.50 -4.33 -12.45
N GLU A 71 17.14 -5.49 -12.23
CA GLU A 71 16.79 -6.35 -11.09
C GLU A 71 17.17 -5.71 -9.75
N GLU A 72 18.24 -4.93 -9.68
CA GLU A 72 18.68 -4.30 -8.42
C GLU A 72 17.78 -3.13 -8.00
N GLU A 73 17.31 -2.31 -8.95
CA GLU A 73 16.32 -1.26 -8.69
C GLU A 73 14.94 -1.86 -8.34
N GLU A 74 14.49 -2.89 -9.06
CA GLU A 74 13.22 -3.57 -8.75
C GLU A 74 13.22 -4.25 -7.38
N MET A 75 14.34 -4.85 -6.98
CA MET A 75 14.50 -5.45 -5.66
C MET A 75 14.48 -4.37 -4.56
N THR A 76 15.00 -3.19 -4.85
CA THR A 76 15.00 -2.05 -3.92
C THR A 76 13.60 -1.49 -3.74
N ILE A 77 12.84 -1.28 -4.83
CA ILE A 77 11.46 -0.79 -4.80
C ILE A 77 10.53 -1.81 -4.12
N SER A 78 10.64 -3.10 -4.45
CA SER A 78 9.86 -4.17 -3.81
C SER A 78 10.16 -4.31 -2.31
N ARG A 79 11.42 -4.13 -1.88
CA ARG A 79 11.79 -4.11 -0.46
C ARG A 79 11.23 -2.89 0.29
N VAL A 80 11.25 -1.72 -0.34
CA VAL A 80 10.67 -0.48 0.23
C VAL A 80 9.17 -0.66 0.46
N TRP A 81 8.44 -1.24 -0.49
CA TRP A 81 6.99 -1.42 -0.37
C TRP A 81 6.57 -2.56 0.56
N ASN A 82 7.31 -3.66 0.59
CA ASN A 82 7.08 -4.71 1.60
C ASN A 82 7.32 -4.20 3.03
N ARG A 83 8.11 -3.13 3.19
CA ARG A 83 8.27 -2.42 4.47
C ARG A 83 7.10 -1.47 4.78
N MET A 84 6.42 -0.94 3.75
CA MET A 84 5.26 -0.06 3.90
C MET A 84 3.95 -0.78 4.20
N THR A 85 3.76 -2.00 3.66
CA THR A 85 2.58 -2.79 4.03
C THR A 85 2.77 -3.32 5.44
N PRO A 86 1.95 -2.92 6.42
CA PRO A 86 1.97 -3.58 7.71
C PRO A 86 1.55 -5.03 7.44
N THR A 87 2.47 -5.98 7.59
CA THR A 87 2.08 -7.39 7.67
C THR A 87 1.16 -7.50 8.90
N GLU A 88 -0.15 -7.63 8.66
CA GLU A 88 -1.18 -7.71 9.71
C GLU A 88 -0.92 -8.83 10.74
N THR A 89 0.02 -9.74 10.46
CA THR A 89 0.33 -10.92 11.27
C THR A 89 1.59 -10.79 12.16
N GLY A 90 2.32 -9.68 12.09
CA GLY A 90 3.48 -9.47 12.93
C GLY A 90 3.11 -8.84 14.27
N HIS A 91 3.12 -9.62 15.36
CA HIS A 91 3.17 -9.12 16.74
C HIS A 91 4.48 -8.35 17.04
N ARG A 92 4.79 -7.31 16.24
CA ARG A 92 5.77 -6.31 16.66
C ARG A 92 5.12 -5.54 17.80
N ARG A 93 5.83 -5.44 18.93
CA ARG A 93 5.44 -4.64 20.09
C ARG A 93 4.96 -3.29 19.58
N ARG A 94 3.64 -3.04 19.67
CA ARG A 94 3.04 -1.72 19.45
C ARG A 94 3.85 -0.75 20.29
N THR A 95 4.63 0.09 19.63
CA THR A 95 5.28 1.18 20.36
C THR A 95 4.17 2.13 20.80
N LYS A 96 4.35 2.88 21.89
CA LYS A 96 3.35 3.87 22.34
C LYS A 96 2.95 4.88 21.24
N ARG A 97 3.72 4.98 20.14
CA ARG A 97 3.45 5.82 18.96
C ARG A 97 2.39 5.28 17.99
N ASP A 98 1.96 4.03 18.15
CA ASP A 98 0.91 3.42 17.30
C ASP A 98 -0.49 3.45 17.96
N ALA A 99 -0.69 4.32 18.95
CA ALA A 99 -1.97 4.45 19.63
C ALA A 99 -3.04 4.85 18.59
N PRO A 100 -4.21 4.20 18.51
CA PRO A 100 -5.26 4.66 17.62
C PRO A 100 -5.71 6.08 18.00
N PRO A 101 -6.24 6.88 17.04
CA PRO A 101 -6.85 8.16 17.36
C PRO A 101 -7.86 8.01 18.53
N PRO A 102 -7.93 8.95 19.48
CA PRO A 102 -8.82 8.85 20.63
C PRO A 102 -10.29 8.87 20.21
N ASP A 103 -10.63 9.66 19.20
CA ASP A 103 -11.99 9.85 18.72
C ASP A 103 -12.51 8.65 17.88
N LYS A 104 -13.81 8.34 18.01
CA LYS A 104 -14.46 7.23 17.31
C LYS A 104 -14.51 7.44 15.80
N GLU A 105 -14.82 8.64 15.33
CA GLU A 105 -14.88 8.93 13.89
C GLU A 105 -13.47 8.91 13.29
N SER A 106 -12.50 9.52 13.98
CA SER A 106 -11.08 9.48 13.60
C SER A 106 -10.54 8.05 13.45
N ARG A 107 -10.95 7.12 14.32
CA ARG A 107 -10.59 5.70 14.18
C ARG A 107 -11.17 5.05 12.92
N LYS A 108 -12.40 5.42 12.53
CA LYS A 108 -13.01 4.90 11.30
C LYS A 108 -12.26 5.40 10.07
N PHE A 109 -11.88 6.69 10.05
CA PHE A 109 -11.09 7.24 8.95
C PHE A 109 -9.68 6.63 8.85
N ASP A 110 -8.97 6.44 9.97
CA ASP A 110 -7.67 5.76 9.95
C ASP A 110 -7.81 4.30 9.47
N ALA A 111 -8.87 3.59 9.88
CA ALA A 111 -9.14 2.24 9.40
C ALA A 111 -9.46 2.22 7.90
N ALA A 112 -10.24 3.19 7.40
CA ALA A 112 -10.51 3.33 5.97
C ALA A 112 -9.22 3.60 5.19
N GLY A 113 -8.39 4.54 5.64
CA GLY A 113 -7.11 4.83 5.02
C GLY A 113 -6.16 3.62 5.01
N LYS A 114 -6.10 2.83 6.08
CA LYS A 114 -5.32 1.57 6.10
C LYS A 114 -5.81 0.57 5.05
N ARG A 115 -7.12 0.41 4.89
CA ARG A 115 -7.69 -0.47 3.86
C ARG A 115 -7.33 -0.01 2.45
N VAL A 116 -7.46 1.29 2.18
CA VAL A 116 -7.10 1.89 0.88
C VAL A 116 -5.61 1.69 0.60
N ALA A 117 -4.73 1.89 1.59
CA ALA A 117 -3.30 1.63 1.45
C ALA A 117 -3.00 0.15 1.15
N SER A 118 -3.64 -0.79 1.85
CA SER A 118 -3.49 -2.23 1.58
C SER A 118 -3.96 -2.62 0.19
N GLN A 119 -5.08 -2.05 -0.27
CA GLN A 119 -5.59 -2.27 -1.63
C GLN A 119 -4.62 -1.74 -2.68
N ALA A 120 -4.10 -0.53 -2.49
CA ALA A 120 -3.13 0.07 -3.40
C ALA A 120 -1.83 -0.73 -3.48
N ALA A 121 -1.34 -1.24 -2.34
CA ALA A 121 -0.16 -2.11 -2.33
C ALA A 121 -0.40 -3.43 -3.08
N ASN A 122 -1.61 -4.00 -3.02
CA ASN A 122 -1.94 -5.16 -3.82
C ASN A 122 -2.01 -4.83 -5.32
N GLN A 123 -2.59 -3.69 -5.70
CA GLN A 123 -2.61 -3.21 -7.09
C GLN A 123 -1.18 -3.04 -7.63
N TRP A 124 -0.29 -2.45 -6.83
CA TRP A 124 1.11 -2.30 -7.18
C TRP A 124 1.79 -3.66 -7.45
N ARG A 125 1.57 -4.67 -6.59
CA ARG A 125 2.12 -6.02 -6.79
C ARG A 125 1.63 -6.67 -8.07
N ILE A 126 0.35 -6.47 -8.42
CA ILE A 126 -0.22 -6.95 -9.68
C ILE A 126 0.47 -6.26 -10.86
N ALA A 127 0.55 -4.92 -10.83
CA ALA A 127 1.22 -4.13 -11.86
C ALA A 127 2.69 -4.56 -12.05
N ASN A 128 3.43 -4.76 -10.96
CA ASN A 128 4.81 -5.23 -11.00
C ASN A 128 4.93 -6.63 -11.64
N SER A 129 4.03 -7.54 -11.29
CA SER A 129 4.01 -8.88 -11.89
C SER A 129 3.68 -8.83 -13.38
N GLN A 130 2.76 -7.94 -13.79
CA GLN A 130 2.42 -7.72 -15.20
C GLN A 130 3.58 -7.13 -15.99
N ALA A 131 4.29 -6.14 -15.44
CA ALA A 131 5.47 -5.56 -16.07
C ALA A 131 6.56 -6.62 -16.31
N LEU A 132 6.84 -7.45 -15.31
CA LEU A 132 7.83 -8.52 -15.41
C LEU A 132 7.47 -9.55 -16.50
N LEU A 133 6.21 -9.98 -16.54
CA LEU A 133 5.73 -10.91 -17.58
C LEU A 133 5.82 -10.29 -18.98
N ALA A 134 5.41 -9.03 -19.12
CA ALA A 134 5.46 -8.33 -20.40
C ALA A 134 6.91 -8.11 -20.89
N HIS A 135 7.85 -7.87 -19.97
CA HIS A 135 9.27 -7.79 -20.28
C HIS A 135 9.83 -9.14 -20.76
N TYR A 136 9.42 -10.24 -20.13
CA TYR A 136 9.80 -11.58 -20.55
C TYR A 136 9.23 -11.94 -21.93
N ASP A 137 7.94 -11.63 -22.17
CA ASP A 137 7.32 -11.80 -23.47
C ASP A 137 8.05 -10.99 -24.55
N ARG A 138 8.45 -9.75 -24.24
CA ARG A 138 9.24 -8.92 -25.15
C ARG A 138 10.56 -9.59 -25.54
N ALA A 139 11.31 -10.08 -24.55
CA ALA A 139 12.59 -10.76 -24.79
C ALA A 139 12.41 -12.00 -25.69
N HIS A 140 11.33 -12.77 -25.49
CA HIS A 140 11.01 -13.89 -26.36
C HIS A 140 10.66 -13.49 -27.79
N TRP A 141 9.96 -12.38 -27.98
CA TRP A 141 9.71 -11.87 -29.33
C TRP A 141 10.99 -11.40 -30.01
N ASP A 142 11.94 -10.86 -29.25
CA ASP A 142 13.27 -10.49 -29.76
C ASP A 142 14.08 -11.75 -30.17
N GLU A 143 14.06 -12.83 -29.38
CA GLU A 143 14.70 -14.12 -29.76
C GLU A 143 14.05 -14.76 -31.00
N MET A 144 12.73 -14.66 -31.15
CA MET A 144 12.01 -15.15 -32.33
C MET A 144 12.47 -14.46 -33.61
N GLN A 145 12.98 -13.23 -33.53
CA GLN A 145 13.46 -12.50 -34.68
C GLN A 145 14.64 -13.21 -35.35
N ASP A 146 15.51 -13.88 -34.58
CA ASP A 146 16.63 -14.67 -35.10
C ASP A 146 16.16 -15.95 -35.80
N ILE A 147 15.20 -16.66 -35.19
CA ILE A 147 14.61 -17.88 -35.78
C ILE A 147 13.96 -17.57 -37.13
N ILE A 148 13.31 -16.41 -37.24
CA ILE A 148 12.65 -15.98 -38.49
C ILE A 148 13.63 -15.78 -39.64
N GLN A 149 14.91 -15.48 -39.35
CA GLN A 149 15.90 -15.30 -40.40
C GLN A 149 16.14 -16.58 -41.20
N HIS A 150 15.88 -17.75 -40.60
CA HIS A 150 16.05 -19.07 -41.19
C HIS A 150 14.80 -19.64 -41.89
N LEU A 151 13.66 -18.94 -41.85
CA LEU A 151 12.45 -19.37 -42.55
C LEU A 151 12.56 -19.21 -44.07
N PRO A 152 11.87 -20.06 -44.86
CA PRO A 152 11.70 -19.85 -46.30
C PRO A 152 11.11 -18.47 -46.62
N LYS A 153 11.49 -17.90 -47.77
CA LYS A 153 11.13 -16.53 -48.16
C LYS A 153 9.61 -16.32 -48.19
N GLU A 154 8.87 -17.35 -48.55
CA GLU A 154 7.41 -17.35 -48.66
C GLU A 154 6.72 -17.07 -47.31
N HIS A 155 7.32 -17.51 -46.20
CA HIS A 155 6.75 -17.39 -44.86
C HIS A 155 7.38 -16.26 -44.04
N LYS A 156 8.59 -15.82 -44.39
CA LYS A 156 9.36 -14.83 -43.64
C LYS A 156 8.59 -13.53 -43.39
N LYS A 157 7.98 -12.95 -44.42
CA LYS A 157 7.22 -11.68 -44.30
C LYS A 157 6.08 -11.79 -43.30
N ARG A 158 5.31 -12.88 -43.35
CA ARG A 158 4.19 -13.09 -42.43
C ARG A 158 4.67 -13.32 -40.99
N ALA A 159 5.74 -14.08 -40.81
CA ALA A 159 6.31 -14.31 -39.49
C ALA A 159 6.87 -13.02 -38.88
N GLN A 160 7.54 -12.18 -39.67
CA GLN A 160 8.02 -10.86 -39.24
C GLN A 160 6.88 -9.97 -38.72
N GLN A 161 5.76 -9.90 -39.46
CA GLN A 161 4.58 -9.16 -39.03
C GLN A 161 4.05 -9.65 -37.67
N VAL A 162 3.98 -10.97 -37.45
CA VAL A 162 3.53 -11.54 -36.17
C VAL A 162 4.47 -11.16 -35.02
N VAL A 163 5.78 -11.16 -35.26
CA VAL A 163 6.75 -10.73 -34.23
C VAL A 163 6.63 -9.24 -33.95
N GLU A 164 6.49 -8.39 -34.97
CA GLU A 164 6.27 -6.95 -34.78
C GLU A 164 4.98 -6.67 -33.98
N GLU A 165 3.90 -7.40 -34.27
CA GLU A 165 2.65 -7.31 -33.51
C GLU A 165 2.82 -7.78 -32.06
N GLY A 166 3.50 -8.91 -31.83
CA GLY A 166 3.80 -9.44 -30.50
C GLY A 166 4.63 -8.46 -29.66
N GLN A 167 5.68 -7.91 -30.27
CA GLN A 167 6.51 -6.85 -29.73
C GLN A 167 5.72 -5.60 -29.34
N ALA A 168 4.78 -5.17 -30.21
CA ALA A 168 3.91 -4.03 -29.92
C ALA A 168 2.95 -4.32 -28.75
N ILE A 169 2.41 -5.53 -28.66
CA ILE A 169 1.54 -5.97 -27.55
C ILE A 169 2.31 -5.95 -26.23
N SER A 170 3.51 -6.53 -26.17
CA SER A 170 4.34 -6.53 -24.95
C SER A 170 4.69 -5.10 -24.50
N ASN A 171 5.04 -4.21 -25.44
CA ASN A 171 5.28 -2.80 -25.13
C ASN A 171 4.04 -2.09 -24.56
N ASN A 172 2.85 -2.38 -25.10
CA ASN A 172 1.60 -1.85 -24.58
C ASN A 172 1.30 -2.39 -23.17
N GLN A 173 1.55 -3.68 -22.92
CA GLN A 173 1.40 -4.27 -21.59
C GLN A 173 2.34 -3.63 -20.55
N ILE A 174 3.60 -3.35 -20.90
CA ILE A 174 4.53 -2.63 -20.02
C ILE A 174 3.98 -1.24 -19.68
N ARG A 175 3.49 -0.48 -20.66
CA ARG A 175 2.88 0.85 -20.43
C ARG A 175 1.65 0.76 -19.52
N SER A 176 0.76 -0.19 -19.78
CA SER A 176 -0.42 -0.43 -18.94
C SER A 176 -0.06 -0.80 -17.49
N ALA A 177 1.02 -1.57 -17.30
CA ALA A 177 1.54 -1.87 -15.98
C ALA A 177 2.09 -0.62 -15.28
N LEU A 178 2.81 0.26 -16.00
CA LEU A 178 3.28 1.54 -15.46
C LEU A 178 2.12 2.46 -15.05
N ASP A 179 1.08 2.57 -15.88
CA ASP A 179 -0.12 3.37 -15.56
C ASP A 179 -0.86 2.82 -14.33
N SER A 180 -0.92 1.49 -14.20
CA SER A 180 -1.47 0.80 -13.04
C SER A 180 -0.65 1.07 -11.77
N ALA A 181 0.66 1.12 -11.90
CA ALA A 181 1.60 1.44 -10.83
C ALA A 181 1.46 2.91 -10.37
N ASP A 182 1.36 3.87 -11.29
CA ASP A 182 1.08 5.28 -10.99
C ASP A 182 -0.26 5.45 -10.24
N THR A 183 -1.29 4.77 -10.72
CA THR A 183 -2.62 4.76 -10.07
C THR A 183 -2.53 4.22 -8.63
N ALA A 184 -1.77 3.14 -8.42
CA ALA A 184 -1.53 2.61 -7.08
C ALA A 184 -0.78 3.63 -6.20
N ALA A 185 0.25 4.29 -6.72
CA ALA A 185 1.00 5.31 -5.99
C ALA A 185 0.12 6.50 -5.55
N ARG A 186 -0.72 7.01 -6.45
CA ARG A 186 -1.72 8.05 -6.14
C ARG A 186 -2.71 7.59 -5.08
N THR A 187 -3.15 6.33 -5.16
CA THR A 187 -4.07 5.75 -4.17
C THR A 187 -3.43 5.66 -2.78
N VAL A 188 -2.13 5.35 -2.70
CA VAL A 188 -1.38 5.40 -1.43
C VAL A 188 -1.30 6.83 -0.90
N ASN A 189 -1.04 7.82 -1.76
CA ASN A 189 -1.04 9.22 -1.33
C ASN A 189 -2.40 9.65 -0.75
N THR A 190 -3.50 9.24 -1.39
CA THR A 190 -4.86 9.45 -0.86
C THR A 190 -5.06 8.76 0.49
N ALA A 191 -4.60 7.52 0.64
CA ALA A 191 -4.66 6.80 1.90
C ALA A 191 -3.88 7.49 3.02
N VAL A 192 -2.66 7.96 2.73
CA VAL A 192 -1.83 8.73 3.67
C VAL A 192 -2.54 10.02 4.07
N THR A 193 -3.12 10.74 3.11
CA THR A 193 -3.87 11.98 3.36
C THR A 193 -5.05 11.73 4.29
N ILE A 194 -5.87 10.70 4.02
CA ILE A 194 -7.00 10.32 4.88
C ILE A 194 -6.53 10.03 6.31
N ARG A 195 -5.44 9.27 6.45
CA ARG A 195 -4.89 8.92 7.76
C ARG A 195 -4.34 10.15 8.49
N ARG A 196 -3.60 11.03 7.82
CA ARG A 196 -3.11 12.29 8.40
C ARG A 196 -4.28 13.13 8.90
N HIS A 197 -5.34 13.25 8.10
CA HIS A 197 -6.54 14.00 8.47
C HIS A 197 -7.22 13.43 9.72
N ALA A 198 -7.40 12.11 9.77
CA ALA A 198 -7.98 11.41 10.91
C ALA A 198 -7.19 11.67 12.21
N TRP A 199 -5.87 11.62 12.13
CA TRP A 199 -4.99 11.88 13.25
C TRP A 199 -5.02 13.34 13.70
N LEU A 200 -4.93 14.28 12.77
CA LEU A 200 -4.93 15.71 13.05
C LEU A 200 -6.26 16.17 13.64
N GLN A 201 -7.40 15.67 13.17
CA GLN A 201 -8.72 15.97 13.76
C GLN A 201 -8.78 15.62 15.25
N SER A 202 -8.14 14.52 15.64
CA SER A 202 -8.12 14.05 17.02
C SER A 202 -7.06 14.70 17.93
N SER A 203 -6.14 15.46 17.33
CA SER A 203 -4.96 16.03 18.03
C SER A 203 -5.25 17.33 18.79
N GLY A 204 -6.36 18.01 18.48
CA GLY A 204 -6.68 19.32 19.04
C GLY A 204 -5.80 20.48 18.54
N PHE A 205 -4.95 20.26 17.52
CA PHE A 205 -4.18 21.35 16.92
C PHE A 205 -5.07 22.41 16.27
N LYS A 206 -4.61 23.66 16.24
CA LYS A 206 -5.29 24.74 15.52
C LYS A 206 -5.38 24.43 14.02
N PRO A 207 -6.43 24.88 13.30
CA PRO A 207 -6.61 24.59 11.88
C PRO A 207 -5.41 24.97 11.00
N GLU A 208 -4.70 26.05 11.33
CA GLU A 208 -3.53 26.52 10.58
C GLU A 208 -2.39 25.50 10.63
N ILE A 209 -2.13 24.95 11.82
CA ILE A 209 -1.13 23.90 12.05
C ILE A 209 -1.53 22.63 11.30
N GLN A 210 -2.81 22.25 11.37
CA GLN A 210 -3.31 21.06 10.66
C GLN A 210 -3.11 21.19 9.15
N GLN A 211 -3.42 22.35 8.57
CA GLN A 211 -3.22 22.60 7.13
C GLN A 211 -1.75 22.59 6.74
N ALA A 212 -0.87 23.18 7.54
CA ALA A 212 0.57 23.13 7.31
C ALA A 212 1.09 21.68 7.31
N VAL A 213 0.61 20.86 8.26
CA VAL A 213 1.00 19.45 8.35
C VAL A 213 0.48 18.61 7.19
N LEU A 214 -0.74 18.87 6.73
CA LEU A 214 -1.33 18.17 5.58
C LEU A 214 -0.58 18.46 4.26
N LYS A 215 -0.02 19.67 4.10
CA LYS A 215 0.71 20.09 2.90
C LYS A 215 2.14 19.54 2.81
N MET A 216 2.69 18.98 3.88
CA MET A 216 4.04 18.42 3.84
C MET A 216 4.11 17.18 2.93
N PRO A 217 5.21 16.99 2.17
CA PRO A 217 5.36 15.82 1.33
C PRO A 217 5.33 14.52 2.15
N PHE A 218 4.94 13.42 1.51
CA PHE A 218 5.03 12.09 2.11
C PHE A 218 6.42 11.51 1.83
N ASN A 219 7.20 11.27 2.89
CA ASN A 219 8.45 10.54 2.77
C ASN A 219 8.20 9.04 3.00
N HIS A 220 8.51 8.25 1.98
CA HIS A 220 8.30 6.82 1.95
C HIS A 220 9.05 6.03 3.05
N GLN A 221 10.12 6.59 3.62
CA GLN A 221 10.93 5.93 4.66
C GLN A 221 10.39 6.17 6.07
N GLN A 222 9.55 7.19 6.23
CA GLN A 222 9.12 7.70 7.51
C GLN A 222 7.72 7.20 7.87
N GLN A 223 7.32 7.41 9.11
CA GLN A 223 5.96 7.10 9.57
C GLN A 223 4.94 8.04 8.88
N LEU A 224 3.67 7.98 9.29
CA LEU A 224 2.60 8.82 8.73
C LEU A 224 2.96 10.33 8.70
N PHE A 225 3.78 10.74 9.66
CA PHE A 225 4.40 12.05 9.78
C PHE A 225 5.93 11.88 9.72
N GLY A 226 6.59 12.75 8.98
CA GLY A 226 8.05 12.83 8.96
C GLY A 226 8.61 13.62 10.15
N PRO A 227 9.92 13.54 10.44
CA PRO A 227 10.58 14.33 11.48
C PRO A 227 10.48 15.83 11.19
N GLU A 228 10.23 16.23 9.94
CA GLU A 228 9.97 17.62 9.57
C GLU A 228 8.73 18.15 10.30
N VAL A 229 7.79 17.28 10.66
CA VAL A 229 6.58 17.65 11.42
C VAL A 229 6.92 18.10 12.83
N ASP A 230 7.84 17.41 13.50
CA ASP A 230 8.26 17.80 14.85
C ASP A 230 8.93 19.17 14.82
N THR A 231 9.83 19.40 13.86
CA THR A 231 10.48 20.71 13.66
C THR A 231 9.49 21.82 13.30
N ALA A 232 8.47 21.51 12.48
CA ALA A 232 7.44 22.46 12.12
C ALA A 232 6.56 22.81 13.32
N ILE A 233 6.19 21.82 14.14
CA ILE A 233 5.41 22.04 15.36
C ILE A 233 6.19 22.89 16.36
N GLU A 234 7.48 22.63 16.53
CA GLU A 234 8.36 23.42 17.42
C GLU A 234 8.45 24.88 16.96
N LYS A 235 8.79 25.11 15.68
CA LYS A 235 8.84 26.46 15.10
C LYS A 235 7.51 27.21 15.25
N MET A 236 6.38 26.55 14.98
CA MET A 236 5.06 27.18 15.13
C MET A 236 4.73 27.54 16.59
N LYS A 237 5.26 26.80 17.57
CA LYS A 237 5.15 27.16 18.99
C LYS A 237 5.98 28.39 19.30
N GLU A 238 7.23 28.44 18.84
CA GLU A 238 8.11 29.60 19.00
C GLU A 238 7.50 30.88 18.40
N ASP A 239 6.94 30.80 17.19
CA ASP A 239 6.25 31.91 16.54
C ASP A 239 5.02 32.36 17.36
N THR A 240 4.27 31.41 17.90
CA THR A 240 3.10 31.69 18.75
C THR A 240 3.51 32.38 20.05
N ASP A 241 4.60 31.94 20.68
CA ASP A 241 5.07 32.52 21.93
C ASP A 241 5.74 33.88 21.71
N THR A 242 6.44 34.07 20.59
CA THR A 242 6.96 35.37 20.14
C THR A 242 5.82 36.36 19.90
N ALA A 243 4.75 35.94 19.21
CA ALA A 243 3.57 36.77 18.99
C ALA A 243 2.88 37.16 20.32
N LYS A 244 2.74 36.22 21.27
CA LYS A 244 2.21 36.53 22.60
C LYS A 244 3.10 37.52 23.35
N ALA A 245 4.42 37.36 23.29
CA ALA A 245 5.37 38.27 23.92
C ALA A 245 5.27 39.68 23.35
N MET A 246 5.18 39.83 22.01
CA MET A 246 4.94 41.12 21.38
C MET A 246 3.62 41.75 21.84
N VAL A 247 2.51 41.01 21.85
CA VAL A 247 1.22 41.50 22.35
C VAL A 247 1.31 41.96 23.81
N ALA A 248 2.05 41.23 24.65
CA ALA A 248 2.26 41.60 26.05
C ALA A 248 3.05 42.92 26.18
N LEU A 249 4.10 43.10 25.37
CA LEU A 249 4.90 44.33 25.33
C LEU A 249 4.05 45.53 24.89
N TYR A 250 3.32 45.40 23.78
CA TYR A 250 2.41 46.45 23.30
C TYR A 250 1.31 46.78 24.32
N SER A 251 0.71 45.77 24.95
CA SER A 251 -0.31 45.97 25.97
C SER A 251 0.22 46.68 27.22
N SER A 252 1.50 46.48 27.56
CA SER A 252 2.15 47.18 28.68
C SER A 252 2.39 48.66 28.37
N GLN A 253 2.72 49.00 27.12
CA GLN A 253 3.02 50.37 26.70
C GLN A 253 1.76 51.24 26.60
N TYR A 254 0.60 50.65 26.32
CA TYR A 254 -0.70 51.34 26.30
C TYR A 254 -1.49 51.24 27.62
N ARG A 255 -0.91 50.68 28.69
CA ARG A 255 -1.47 50.78 30.06
C ARG A 255 -1.20 52.14 30.73
N GLY A 256 -0.82 53.16 29.96
CA GLY A 256 -0.83 54.55 30.41
C GLY A 256 -2.26 55.02 30.68
N THR A 257 -2.66 54.99 31.95
CA THR A 257 -3.74 55.80 32.55
C THR A 257 -5.06 55.90 31.77
N PHE A 258 -5.53 54.84 31.10
CA PHE A 258 -6.95 54.75 30.78
C PHE A 258 -7.70 54.50 32.10
N ARG A 259 -7.83 55.55 32.92
CA ARG A 259 -8.78 55.62 34.02
C ARG A 259 -10.11 55.29 33.37
N LYS A 260 -10.64 54.09 33.62
CA LYS A 260 -12.02 53.76 33.28
C LYS A 260 -12.85 54.97 33.73
N PRO A 261 -13.54 55.69 32.83
CA PRO A 261 -14.46 56.72 33.29
C PRO A 261 -15.37 56.02 34.28
N GLN A 262 -15.38 56.51 35.52
CA GLN A 262 -16.33 56.07 36.53
C GLN A 262 -17.71 56.45 36.01
N PHE A 263 -18.30 55.60 35.17
CA PHE A 263 -19.72 55.62 34.93
C PHE A 263 -20.38 55.19 36.25
N ARG A 264 -20.52 56.16 37.17
CA ARG A 264 -21.64 56.23 38.11
C ARG A 264 -22.89 56.52 37.28
N GLY A 265 -23.33 55.54 36.51
CA GLY A 265 -24.58 55.57 35.77
C GLY A 265 -25.50 54.54 36.40
N GLY A 266 -26.52 55.02 37.12
CA GLY A 266 -27.42 54.20 37.90
C GLY A 266 -28.01 53.03 37.13
N PHE A 267 -28.28 51.96 37.88
CA PHE A 267 -29.17 50.88 37.49
C PHE A 267 -30.53 51.48 37.09
N ARG A 268 -30.70 51.79 35.80
CA ARG A 268 -32.01 51.86 35.19
C ARG A 268 -32.41 50.42 34.93
N GLN A 269 -33.30 49.90 35.78
CA GLN A 269 -33.99 48.65 35.55
C GLN A 269 -34.60 48.73 34.14
N GLN A 270 -34.06 47.95 33.21
CA GLN A 270 -34.77 47.68 31.97
C GLN A 270 -36.02 46.88 32.33
N PRO A 271 -37.20 47.24 31.82
CA PRO A 271 -38.39 46.42 31.95
C PRO A 271 -38.09 45.05 31.35
N SER A 272 -38.42 44.01 32.10
CA SER A 272 -38.50 42.64 31.60
C SER A 272 -39.47 42.62 30.42
N GLU A 273 -38.94 42.56 29.19
CA GLU A 273 -39.74 42.23 28.03
C GLU A 273 -40.33 40.81 28.22
N PRO A 274 -41.62 40.62 27.92
CA PRO A 274 -42.26 39.33 28.04
C PRO A 274 -41.56 38.35 27.10
N SER A 275 -41.11 37.24 27.70
CA SER A 275 -40.72 36.00 27.05
C SER A 275 -41.75 35.60 26.01
N THR A 276 -41.56 36.05 24.76
CA THR A 276 -42.19 35.45 23.61
C THR A 276 -41.54 34.08 23.45
N SER A 277 -42.30 33.07 23.84
CA SER A 277 -42.10 31.67 23.53
C SER A 277 -41.92 31.49 22.03
N GLN A 278 -40.69 31.68 21.54
CA GLN A 278 -40.24 31.13 20.28
C GLN A 278 -40.14 29.63 20.49
N THR A 279 -41.24 28.97 20.17
CA THR A 279 -41.29 27.59 19.71
C THR A 279 -40.07 27.32 18.86
N LYS A 280 -39.14 26.53 19.42
CA LYS A 280 -38.11 25.86 18.63
C LYS A 280 -38.85 25.18 17.47
N PRO A 281 -38.48 25.43 16.20
CA PRO A 281 -38.82 24.47 15.17
C PRO A 281 -38.08 23.20 15.56
N THR A 282 -38.82 22.26 16.16
CA THR A 282 -38.46 20.85 16.15
C THR A 282 -38.34 20.51 14.68
N TYR A 283 -37.12 20.57 14.15
CA TYR A 283 -36.79 19.87 12.94
C TYR A 283 -36.85 18.39 13.31
N GLN A 284 -38.08 17.86 13.32
CA GLN A 284 -38.35 16.45 13.17
C GLN A 284 -37.78 16.10 11.80
N SER A 285 -36.48 15.80 11.74
CA SER A 285 -36.00 14.96 10.67
C SER A 285 -36.75 13.64 10.87
N GLN A 286 -37.83 13.47 10.10
CA GLN A 286 -38.34 12.17 9.73
C GLN A 286 -37.24 11.45 8.93
N TYR A 287 -36.18 11.04 9.62
CA TYR A 287 -35.54 9.80 9.26
C TYR A 287 -36.55 8.74 9.65
N GLN A 288 -37.43 8.43 8.69
CA GLN A 288 -38.05 7.13 8.64
C GLN A 288 -36.92 6.13 8.92
N ARG A 289 -37.04 5.47 10.08
CA ARG A 289 -36.34 4.23 10.39
C ARG A 289 -36.90 3.19 9.40
N GLY A 290 -36.53 3.33 8.13
CA GLY A 290 -36.56 2.26 7.18
C GLY A 290 -35.58 1.23 7.71
N GLY A 291 -36.13 0.20 8.37
CA GLY A 291 -35.40 -0.98 8.76
C GLY A 291 -34.86 -1.68 7.53
N PHE A 292 -33.74 -1.19 6.99
CA PHE A 292 -32.95 -1.94 6.04
C PHE A 292 -32.11 -2.94 6.84
N ARG A 293 -32.77 -4.00 7.33
CA ARG A 293 -32.12 -5.30 7.54
C ARG A 293 -31.80 -5.87 6.15
N GLY A 294 -30.83 -5.25 5.49
CA GLY A 294 -30.21 -5.76 4.27
C GLY A 294 -29.31 -6.93 4.63
N SER A 295 -29.93 -8.10 4.81
CA SER A 295 -29.27 -9.39 4.64
C SER A 295 -28.75 -9.46 3.20
N TYR A 296 -27.52 -9.01 2.96
CA TYR A 296 -26.75 -9.39 1.78
C TYR A 296 -26.27 -10.85 1.94
N ARG A 297 -27.23 -11.79 1.97
CA ARG A 297 -27.03 -13.12 1.42
C ARG A 297 -27.32 -12.98 -0.07
N GLY A 298 -26.27 -12.87 -0.87
CA GLY A 298 -26.38 -12.94 -2.32
C GLY A 298 -26.94 -14.30 -2.74
N GLN A 299 -28.26 -14.39 -2.86
CA GLN A 299 -28.90 -15.35 -3.76
C GLN A 299 -28.82 -14.73 -5.16
N TYR A 300 -27.85 -15.19 -5.94
CA TYR A 300 -27.89 -15.00 -7.38
C TYR A 300 -29.07 -15.82 -7.92
N PRO A 301 -30.07 -15.24 -8.60
CA PRO A 301 -30.98 -16.02 -9.40
C PRO A 301 -30.17 -16.69 -10.51
N ARG A 302 -30.06 -18.02 -10.46
CA ARG A 302 -29.64 -18.82 -11.60
C ARG A 302 -30.70 -18.65 -12.69
N ALA A 303 -30.51 -17.65 -13.55
CA ALA A 303 -31.12 -17.64 -14.86
C ALA A 303 -30.54 -18.84 -15.64
N ARG A 304 -31.25 -19.98 -15.61
CA ARG A 304 -31.11 -21.03 -16.62
C ARG A 304 -31.63 -20.46 -17.94
N GLY A 305 -30.84 -19.61 -18.57
CA GLY A 305 -30.98 -19.31 -19.99
C GLY A 305 -30.70 -20.60 -20.74
N LYS A 306 -31.74 -21.17 -21.37
CA LYS A 306 -31.59 -22.23 -22.35
C LYS A 306 -30.75 -21.66 -23.49
N PHE A 307 -29.51 -22.10 -23.60
CA PHE A 307 -28.64 -21.83 -24.74
C PHE A 307 -29.30 -22.51 -25.95
N GLN A 308 -29.93 -21.73 -26.83
CA GLN A 308 -30.30 -22.22 -28.16
C GLN A 308 -29.02 -22.18 -29.02
N PRO A 309 -28.58 -23.30 -29.61
CA PRO A 309 -27.45 -23.28 -30.52
C PRO A 309 -27.79 -22.44 -31.76
N ALA A 310 -26.85 -21.57 -32.14
CA ALA A 310 -26.94 -20.79 -33.36
C ALA A 310 -27.14 -21.70 -34.58
N LYS A 311 -28.20 -21.44 -35.35
CA LYS A 311 -28.40 -22.07 -36.66
C LYS A 311 -27.22 -21.69 -37.55
N GLN A 312 -26.47 -22.70 -37.99
CA GLN A 312 -25.45 -22.55 -39.02
C GLN A 312 -26.13 -22.10 -40.32
N THR A 313 -25.76 -20.93 -40.82
CA THR A 313 -26.08 -20.50 -42.18
C THR A 313 -25.17 -21.26 -43.15
N PRO A 314 -25.70 -21.90 -44.21
CA PRO A 314 -24.87 -22.56 -45.19
C PRO A 314 -24.04 -21.55 -45.98
N SER A 315 -22.73 -21.76 -45.95
CA SER A 315 -21.75 -21.10 -46.80
C SER A 315 -22.06 -21.42 -48.26
N ASN A 316 -22.52 -20.41 -49.00
CA ASN A 316 -22.68 -20.48 -50.43
C ASN A 316 -21.28 -20.62 -51.05
N LYS A 317 -21.05 -21.72 -51.77
CA LYS A 317 -19.89 -21.88 -52.65
C LYS A 317 -20.25 -21.25 -53.99
N GLN A 318 -19.45 -20.27 -54.41
CA GLN A 318 -19.17 -19.97 -55.81
C GLN A 318 -17.74 -20.38 -56.07
#